data_AF-A0A955LQD9-F1
#
_entry.id   AF-A0A955LQD9-F1
#
_cell.length_a   1.000
_cell.length_b   1.000
_cell.length_c   1.000
_cell.angle_alpha   90.00
_cell.angle_beta   90.00
_cell.angle_gamma   90.00
#
_symmetry.space_group_name_H-M   'P 1'
#
loop_
_entity.id
_entity.type
_entity.pdbx_description
1 polymer ?
#
loop_
_entity_poly.entity_id
_entity_poly.type
_entity_poly.pdbx_seq_one_letter_code
_entity_poly.pdbx_strand_id
1 'polypeptide(L)'
;MIMAFALTGCAATGGTTLTAPDYARRRPQLRTVAVMPMKLNLFQVQAGGNAELIDEWRDKAQELLSAAVTKRLEEEEGLNLVFAEQDYLLQYYQPLWRKYRALFETVTGAAMRHGFDVTAFPSKVSGFDYTLGPGAAELAKLFNADALLFVYGTDNTSTAGRKWVAAANLGLVDYGYDSMIMALIDAETGDYLWLKRSAPFENLNLRSATDVERTVEWMFADFSAPAP
;
A
#
# COMPACT_ATOMS: atom_id res chain seq x y z
N MET A 1 -24.25 -18.20 -45.23
CA MET A 1 -24.00 -17.01 -44.39
C MET A 1 -23.49 -17.53 -43.04
N ILE A 2 -22.17 -17.56 -42.84
CA ILE A 2 -21.55 -18.05 -41.60
C ILE A 2 -21.42 -16.85 -40.68
N MET A 3 -22.18 -16.86 -39.59
CA MET A 3 -22.22 -15.81 -38.58
C MET A 3 -21.12 -16.12 -37.56
N ALA A 4 -20.00 -15.41 -37.65
CA ALA A 4 -18.92 -15.49 -36.68
C ALA A 4 -19.31 -14.72 -35.41
N PHE A 5 -19.55 -15.44 -34.32
CA PHE A 5 -19.66 -14.88 -32.98
C PHE A 5 -18.25 -14.46 -32.53
N ALA A 6 -17.97 -13.15 -32.56
CA ALA A 6 -16.81 -12.61 -31.89
C ALA A 6 -17.07 -12.62 -30.38
N LEU A 7 -16.47 -13.59 -29.68
CA LEU A 7 -16.36 -13.56 -28.22
C LEU A 7 -15.40 -12.42 -27.84
N THR A 8 -15.95 -11.24 -27.59
CA THR A 8 -15.21 -10.18 -26.88
C THR A 8 -15.08 -10.61 -25.42
N GLY A 9 -14.04 -11.39 -25.13
CA GLY A 9 -13.59 -11.61 -23.76
C GLY A 9 -13.10 -10.28 -23.20
N CYS A 10 -13.80 -9.74 -22.21
CA CYS A 10 -13.28 -8.66 -21.39
C CYS A 10 -12.09 -9.26 -20.62
N ALA A 11 -10.88 -9.03 -21.11
CA ALA A 11 -9.69 -9.36 -20.35
C ALA A 11 -9.74 -8.48 -19.09
N ALA A 12 -9.95 -9.09 -17.93
CA ALA A 12 -9.79 -8.40 -16.66
C ALA A 12 -8.30 -8.02 -16.54
N THR A 13 -7.95 -6.82 -17.00
CA THR A 13 -6.71 -6.16 -16.62
C THR A 13 -6.69 -6.11 -15.10
N GLY A 14 -5.76 -6.85 -14.48
CA GLY A 14 -5.63 -6.91 -13.02
C GLY A 14 -5.47 -5.49 -12.48
N GLY A 15 -6.50 -5.00 -11.80
CA GLY A 15 -6.50 -3.65 -11.23
C GLY A 15 -5.35 -3.46 -10.24
N THR A 16 -5.06 -2.20 -9.94
CA THR A 16 -4.12 -1.84 -8.87
C THR A 16 -4.81 -1.33 -7.61
N THR A 17 -6.14 -1.22 -7.66
CA THR A 17 -6.97 -0.64 -6.61
C THR A 17 -8.16 -1.53 -6.32
N LEU A 18 -8.49 -1.62 -5.05
CA LEU A 18 -9.75 -2.14 -4.54
C LEU A 18 -10.38 -1.09 -3.63
N THR A 19 -11.68 -0.91 -3.73
CA THR A 19 -12.43 0.06 -2.94
C THR A 19 -13.70 -0.56 -2.39
N ALA A 20 -14.11 -0.10 -1.22
CA ALA A 20 -15.42 -0.46 -0.68
C ALA A 20 -16.52 0.03 -1.64
N PRO A 21 -17.64 -0.70 -1.80
CA PRO A 21 -18.71 -0.30 -2.70
C PRO A 21 -19.26 1.11 -2.45
N ASP A 22 -19.15 1.61 -1.22
CA ASP A 22 -19.58 2.94 -0.80
C ASP A 22 -18.43 3.92 -0.55
N TYR A 23 -17.23 3.62 -1.06
CA TYR A 23 -16.04 4.47 -0.91
C TYR A 23 -16.28 5.91 -1.37
N ALA A 24 -16.89 6.10 -2.54
CA ALA A 24 -17.18 7.43 -3.09
C ALA A 24 -18.10 8.26 -2.17
N ARG A 25 -18.94 7.60 -1.37
CA ARG A 25 -19.80 8.24 -0.37
C ARG A 25 -19.05 8.52 0.93
N ARG A 26 -18.22 7.57 1.41
CA ARG A 26 -17.53 7.65 2.71
C ARG A 26 -16.29 8.54 2.67
N ARG A 27 -15.47 8.46 1.62
CA ARG A 27 -14.19 9.19 1.53
C ARG A 27 -14.33 10.70 1.74
N PRO A 28 -15.31 11.42 1.14
CA PRO A 28 -15.49 12.86 1.37
C PRO A 28 -15.95 13.23 2.79
N GLN A 29 -16.38 12.26 3.60
CA GLN A 29 -16.83 12.49 4.98
C GLN A 29 -15.67 12.44 5.98
N LEU A 30 -14.55 11.83 5.60
CA LEU A 30 -13.34 11.75 6.42
C LEU A 30 -12.69 13.13 6.53
N ARG A 31 -12.52 13.62 7.76
CA ARG A 31 -11.88 14.90 8.08
C ARG A 31 -10.46 14.70 8.60
N THR A 32 -10.21 13.65 9.36
CA THR A 32 -8.90 13.40 9.98
C THR A 32 -8.41 11.99 9.65
N VAL A 33 -7.23 11.89 9.04
CA VAL A 33 -6.57 10.62 8.75
C VAL A 33 -5.30 10.49 9.58
N ALA A 34 -5.23 9.44 10.40
CA ALA A 34 -4.00 9.09 11.08
C ALA A 34 -3.11 8.27 10.16
N VAL A 35 -1.94 8.80 9.80
CA VAL A 35 -0.92 8.06 9.06
C VAL A 35 -0.13 7.22 10.05
N MET A 36 -0.31 5.90 9.97
CA MET A 36 0.34 4.95 10.87
C MET A 36 1.84 4.81 10.54
N PRO A 37 2.69 4.39 11.49
CA PRO A 37 4.10 4.15 11.19
C PRO A 37 4.27 3.23 10.00
N MET A 38 5.01 3.70 9.00
CA MET A 38 5.21 2.98 7.75
C MET A 38 6.07 1.74 7.99
N LYS A 39 5.72 0.61 7.36
CA LYS A 39 6.55 -0.59 7.37
C LYS A 39 7.32 -0.67 6.06
N LEU A 40 8.61 -0.36 6.10
CA LEU A 40 9.48 -0.36 4.94
C LEU A 40 10.59 -1.39 5.12
N ASN A 41 10.77 -2.27 4.13
CA ASN A 41 11.86 -3.23 4.09
C ASN A 41 12.74 -2.94 2.88
N LEU A 42 13.96 -2.43 3.11
CA LEU A 42 14.91 -2.12 2.05
C LEU A 42 16.07 -3.09 2.11
N PHE A 43 16.23 -3.87 1.03
CA PHE A 43 17.21 -4.93 0.97
C PHE A 43 18.36 -4.58 0.02
N GLN A 44 19.57 -4.89 0.45
CA GLN A 44 20.72 -5.04 -0.45
C GLN A 44 20.87 -6.51 -0.84
N VAL A 45 20.79 -6.80 -2.13
CA VAL A 45 20.97 -8.16 -2.65
C VAL A 45 22.43 -8.38 -3.06
N GLN A 46 23.14 -9.19 -2.28
CA GLN A 46 24.56 -9.51 -2.48
C GLN A 46 24.77 -10.47 -3.66
N ALA A 47 26.01 -10.68 -4.11
CA ALA A 47 26.30 -11.56 -5.26
C ALA A 47 25.88 -13.04 -5.04
N GLY A 48 25.84 -13.51 -3.79
CA GLY A 48 25.54 -14.90 -3.43
C GLY A 48 24.06 -15.27 -3.27
N GLY A 49 23.11 -14.39 -3.62
CA GLY A 49 21.67 -14.67 -3.44
C GLY A 49 21.07 -14.07 -2.18
N ASN A 50 21.89 -13.77 -1.18
CA ASN A 50 21.42 -13.29 0.13
C ASN A 50 20.99 -11.82 0.07
N ALA A 51 19.83 -11.54 0.66
CA ALA A 51 19.30 -10.20 0.86
C ALA A 51 19.54 -9.77 2.32
N GLU A 52 20.08 -8.56 2.50
CA GLU A 52 20.35 -7.97 3.81
C GLU A 52 19.49 -6.72 3.99
N LEU A 53 18.76 -6.63 5.11
CA LEU A 53 17.95 -5.45 5.43
C LEU A 53 18.86 -4.30 5.87
N ILE A 54 18.70 -3.13 5.25
CA ILE A 54 19.54 -1.95 5.52
C ILE A 54 18.70 -0.89 6.25
N ASP A 55 18.95 -0.73 7.55
CA ASP A 55 18.19 0.21 8.40
C ASP A 55 18.36 1.68 7.97
N GLU A 56 19.58 2.10 7.59
CA GLU A 56 19.82 3.47 7.11
C GLU A 56 18.98 3.80 5.86
N TRP A 57 18.81 2.81 4.97
CA TRP A 57 17.99 2.99 3.77
C TRP A 57 16.52 3.09 4.12
N ARG A 58 16.05 2.25 5.07
CA ARG A 58 14.69 2.35 5.61
C ARG A 58 14.42 3.74 6.17
N ASP A 59 15.31 4.26 6.99
CA ASP A 59 15.13 5.56 7.63
C ASP A 59 15.06 6.67 6.57
N LYS A 60 15.93 6.61 5.55
CA LYS A 60 15.87 7.58 4.44
C LYS A 60 14.59 7.46 3.63
N ALA A 61 14.14 6.24 3.33
CA ALA A 61 12.90 6.02 2.61
C ALA A 61 11.68 6.49 3.40
N GLN A 62 11.69 6.30 4.72
CA GLN A 62 10.62 6.77 5.61
C GLN A 62 10.53 8.29 5.63
N GLU A 63 11.67 8.99 5.69
CA GLU A 63 11.73 10.46 5.58
C GLU A 63 11.12 10.94 4.26
N LEU A 64 11.58 10.39 3.13
CA LEU A 64 11.12 10.79 1.79
C LEU A 64 9.63 10.48 1.59
N LEU A 65 9.18 9.29 1.98
CA LEU A 65 7.77 8.90 1.83
C LEU A 65 6.86 9.73 2.72
N SER A 66 7.26 10.00 3.96
CA SER A 66 6.46 10.85 4.85
C SER A 66 6.30 12.24 4.25
N ALA A 67 7.38 12.85 3.76
CA ALA A 67 7.32 14.17 3.12
C ALA A 67 6.42 14.17 1.87
N ALA A 68 6.56 13.17 1.00
CA ALA A 68 5.77 13.08 -0.22
C ALA A 68 4.28 12.80 0.05
N VAL A 69 3.97 11.89 0.99
CA VAL A 69 2.59 11.61 1.41
C VAL A 69 1.95 12.84 2.03
N THR A 70 2.66 13.57 2.91
CA THR A 70 2.20 14.84 3.48
C THR A 70 1.85 15.82 2.37
N LYS A 71 2.82 16.10 1.49
CA LYS A 71 2.64 17.06 0.38
C LYS A 71 1.42 16.72 -0.47
N ARG A 72 1.26 15.45 -0.86
CA ARG A 72 0.14 15.02 -1.71
C ARG A 72 -1.21 15.11 -1.00
N LEU A 73 -1.27 14.74 0.28
CA LEU A 73 -2.51 14.75 1.04
C LEU A 73 -2.89 16.16 1.54
N GLU A 74 -1.94 17.09 1.66
CA GLU A 74 -2.24 18.51 1.90
C GLU A 74 -3.01 19.16 0.74
N GLU A 75 -2.94 18.59 -0.47
CA GLU A 75 -3.74 19.02 -1.63
C GLU A 75 -5.21 18.55 -1.54
N GLU A 76 -5.53 17.61 -0.64
CA GLU A 76 -6.90 17.15 -0.43
C GLU A 76 -7.66 18.12 0.49
N GLU A 77 -8.49 18.97 -0.12
CA GLU A 77 -9.30 19.94 0.64
C GLU A 77 -10.13 19.27 1.76
N GLY A 78 -10.05 19.84 2.97
CA GLY A 78 -10.84 19.40 4.11
C GLY A 78 -10.31 18.18 4.87
N LEU A 79 -9.13 17.67 4.48
CA LEU A 79 -8.47 16.56 5.16
C LEU A 79 -7.30 17.04 6.04
N ASN A 80 -7.30 16.62 7.29
CA ASN A 80 -6.24 16.84 8.26
C ASN A 80 -5.43 15.54 8.44
N LEU A 81 -4.11 15.66 8.47
CA LEU A 81 -3.22 14.52 8.70
C LEU A 81 -2.67 14.54 10.12
N VAL A 82 -2.68 13.37 10.76
CA VAL A 82 -2.00 13.14 12.04
C VAL A 82 -1.00 12.00 11.85
N PHE A 83 0.28 12.29 11.92
CA PHE A 83 1.31 11.26 11.81
C PHE A 83 1.52 10.60 13.17
N ALA A 84 1.25 9.30 13.23
CA ALA A 84 1.47 8.51 14.42
C ALA A 84 2.97 8.20 14.57
N GLU A 85 3.58 8.68 15.65
CA GLU A 85 4.98 8.40 15.95
C GLU A 85 5.17 6.96 16.44
N GLN A 86 6.13 6.25 15.85
CA GLN A 86 6.40 4.87 16.21
C GLN A 86 6.85 4.72 17.67
N ASP A 87 7.74 5.60 18.13
CA ASP A 87 8.29 5.53 19.48
C ASP A 87 7.21 5.77 20.53
N TYR A 88 6.31 6.73 20.29
CA TYR A 88 5.13 6.96 21.12
C TYR A 88 4.24 5.71 21.23
N LEU A 89 3.92 5.07 20.10
CA LEU A 89 3.13 3.84 20.08
C LEU A 89 3.83 2.68 20.78
N LEU A 90 5.14 2.53 20.60
CA LEU A 90 5.94 1.47 21.23
C LEU A 90 6.14 1.69 22.73
N GLN A 91 6.18 2.93 23.19
CA GLN A 91 6.36 3.27 24.60
C GLN A 91 5.06 3.15 25.40
N TYR A 92 3.94 3.65 24.87
CA TYR A 92 2.70 3.80 25.64
C TYR A 92 1.59 2.81 25.24
N TYR A 93 1.61 2.30 24.00
CA TYR A 93 0.52 1.50 23.43
C TYR A 93 1.00 0.22 22.74
N GLN A 94 2.15 -0.33 23.18
CA GLN A 94 2.82 -1.43 22.48
C GLN A 94 1.92 -2.63 22.15
N PRO A 95 1.09 -3.17 23.08
CA PRO A 95 0.26 -4.32 22.77
C PRO A 95 -0.79 -4.02 21.69
N LEU A 96 -1.41 -2.84 21.78
CA LEU A 96 -2.41 -2.37 20.82
C LEU A 96 -1.80 -2.19 19.43
N TRP A 97 -0.66 -1.49 19.37
CA TRP A 97 0.05 -1.25 18.12
C TRP A 97 0.51 -2.56 17.46
N ARG A 98 1.13 -3.47 18.22
CA ARG A 98 1.58 -4.76 17.70
C ARG A 98 0.42 -5.59 17.15
N LYS A 99 -0.72 -5.60 17.85
CA LYS A 99 -1.93 -6.30 17.41
C LYS A 99 -2.40 -5.78 16.05
N TYR A 100 -2.66 -4.47 15.92
CA TYR A 100 -3.22 -3.94 14.68
C TYR A 100 -2.24 -3.90 13.52
N ARG A 101 -0.94 -3.73 13.79
CA ARG A 101 0.08 -3.91 12.75
C ARG A 101 0.08 -5.33 12.20
N ALA A 102 0.08 -6.34 13.07
CA ALA A 102 0.07 -7.75 12.63
C ALA A 102 -1.25 -8.12 11.92
N LEU A 103 -2.38 -7.59 12.41
CA LEU A 103 -3.68 -7.80 11.77
C LEU A 103 -3.73 -7.16 10.39
N PHE A 104 -3.25 -5.92 10.26
CA PHE A 104 -3.11 -5.24 8.97
C PHE A 104 -2.29 -6.06 7.98
N GLU A 105 -1.10 -6.53 8.38
CA GLU A 105 -0.27 -7.35 7.50
C GLU A 105 -0.98 -8.63 7.04
N THR A 106 -1.69 -9.29 7.95
CA THR A 106 -2.40 -10.54 7.67
C THR A 106 -3.58 -10.32 6.72
N VAL A 107 -4.42 -9.32 7.01
CA VAL A 107 -5.63 -9.02 6.23
C VAL A 107 -5.25 -8.46 4.86
N THR A 108 -4.28 -7.54 4.81
CA THR A 108 -3.74 -7.02 3.54
C THR A 108 -3.13 -8.14 2.71
N GLY A 109 -2.38 -9.08 3.30
CA GLY A 109 -1.85 -10.24 2.58
C GLY A 109 -2.95 -11.11 1.95
N ALA A 110 -4.07 -11.30 2.65
CA ALA A 110 -5.23 -11.99 2.12
C ALA A 110 -5.93 -11.20 1.00
N ALA A 111 -6.07 -9.88 1.15
CA ALA A 111 -6.61 -8.99 0.13
C ALA A 111 -5.74 -8.99 -1.13
N MET A 112 -4.42 -8.97 -0.97
CA MET A 112 -3.47 -9.03 -2.07
C MET A 112 -3.61 -10.34 -2.88
N ARG A 113 -3.79 -11.47 -2.18
CA ARG A 113 -3.92 -12.79 -2.80
C ARG A 113 -5.26 -13.01 -3.52
N HIS A 114 -6.33 -12.46 -2.96
CA HIS A 114 -7.71 -12.80 -3.36
C HIS A 114 -8.48 -11.65 -4.01
N GLY A 115 -7.93 -10.44 -4.00
CA GLY A 115 -8.51 -9.26 -4.62
C GLY A 115 -7.79 -8.80 -5.88
N PHE A 116 -6.63 -9.38 -6.21
CA PHE A 116 -5.88 -9.01 -7.40
C PHE A 116 -5.45 -10.21 -8.25
N ASP A 117 -5.14 -9.92 -9.51
CA ASP A 117 -4.62 -10.85 -10.52
C ASP A 117 -5.54 -12.05 -10.85
N VAL A 118 -4.98 -13.07 -11.51
CA VAL A 118 -5.70 -14.27 -11.96
C VAL A 118 -6.24 -15.13 -10.81
N THR A 119 -5.78 -14.89 -9.58
CA THR A 119 -6.24 -15.60 -8.37
C THR A 119 -7.36 -14.85 -7.64
N ALA A 120 -7.81 -13.71 -8.17
CA ALA A 120 -8.86 -12.93 -7.55
C ALA A 120 -10.19 -13.69 -7.51
N PHE A 121 -10.85 -13.64 -6.35
CA PHE A 121 -12.23 -14.11 -6.23
C PHE A 121 -13.18 -12.97 -6.59
N PRO A 122 -14.09 -13.14 -7.57
CA PRO A 122 -14.96 -12.06 -8.01
C PRO A 122 -15.72 -11.36 -6.87
N SER A 123 -16.19 -12.12 -5.88
CA SER A 123 -16.89 -11.57 -4.71
C SER A 123 -15.99 -10.73 -3.79
N LYS A 124 -14.69 -11.04 -3.71
CA LYS A 124 -13.71 -10.25 -2.94
C LYS A 124 -13.29 -8.97 -3.66
N VAL A 125 -13.32 -8.97 -4.99
CA VAL A 125 -13.12 -7.77 -5.80
C VAL A 125 -14.34 -6.86 -5.72
N SER A 126 -15.54 -7.39 -5.95
CA SER A 126 -16.76 -6.57 -6.01
C SER A 126 -17.28 -6.15 -4.64
N GLY A 127 -17.09 -6.98 -3.62
CA GLY A 127 -17.58 -6.72 -2.26
C GLY A 127 -16.57 -5.99 -1.39
N PHE A 128 -15.27 -6.25 -1.59
CA PHE A 128 -14.16 -5.69 -0.81
C PHE A 128 -14.44 -5.61 0.70
N ASP A 129 -14.81 -6.76 1.28
CA ASP A 129 -15.30 -6.94 2.64
C ASP A 129 -14.17 -7.24 3.67
N TYR A 130 -12.99 -6.66 3.46
CA TYR A 130 -11.84 -6.83 4.37
C TYR A 130 -11.95 -5.87 5.55
N THR A 131 -11.57 -6.33 6.75
CA THR A 131 -11.68 -5.54 7.97
C THR A 131 -10.62 -5.91 9.01
N LEU A 132 -10.15 -4.90 9.76
CA LEU A 132 -9.38 -5.07 11.00
C LEU A 132 -10.31 -5.26 12.21
N GLY A 133 -11.62 -5.18 11.99
CA GLY A 133 -12.66 -5.25 13.01
C GLY A 133 -12.80 -3.95 13.81
N PRO A 134 -13.92 -3.81 14.57
CA PRO A 134 -14.32 -2.57 15.22
C PRO A 134 -13.35 -2.12 16.33
N GLY A 135 -12.45 -2.99 16.79
CA GLY A 135 -11.43 -2.60 17.74
C GLY A 135 -10.38 -1.66 17.15
N ALA A 136 -10.31 -1.46 15.83
CA ALA A 136 -9.46 -0.44 15.19
C ALA A 136 -9.77 0.98 15.73
N ALA A 137 -11.00 1.19 16.21
CA ALA A 137 -11.42 2.42 16.88
C ALA A 137 -10.58 2.77 18.11
N GLU A 138 -10.05 1.78 18.84
CA GLU A 138 -9.15 2.02 19.96
C GLU A 138 -7.86 2.71 19.52
N LEU A 139 -7.32 2.31 18.36
CA LEU A 139 -6.11 2.88 17.79
C LEU A 139 -6.38 4.27 17.21
N ALA A 140 -7.48 4.45 16.48
CA ALA A 140 -7.85 5.73 15.87
C ALA A 140 -8.16 6.82 16.91
N LYS A 141 -8.75 6.45 18.06
CA LYS A 141 -9.03 7.37 19.18
C LYS A 141 -7.78 8.03 19.75
N LEU A 142 -6.61 7.38 19.67
CA LEU A 142 -5.34 7.99 20.11
C LEU A 142 -4.99 9.25 19.32
N PHE A 143 -5.50 9.34 18.09
CA PHE A 143 -5.18 10.41 17.14
C PHE A 143 -6.39 11.26 16.77
N ASN A 144 -7.56 11.01 17.38
CA ASN A 144 -8.84 11.62 17.02
C ASN A 144 -9.11 11.55 15.49
N ALA A 145 -8.85 10.38 14.91
CA ALA A 145 -8.92 10.15 13.47
C ALA A 145 -10.20 9.42 13.05
N ASP A 146 -10.72 9.78 11.88
CA ASP A 146 -11.86 9.14 11.21
C ASP A 146 -11.42 7.93 10.36
N ALA A 147 -10.14 7.88 9.99
CA ALA A 147 -9.54 6.76 9.29
C ALA A 147 -8.06 6.60 9.63
N LEU A 148 -7.56 5.39 9.42
CA LEU A 148 -6.15 5.03 9.55
C LEU A 148 -5.58 4.77 8.15
N LEU A 149 -4.49 5.44 7.79
CA LEU A 149 -3.73 5.15 6.58
C LEU A 149 -2.51 4.31 6.95
N PHE A 150 -2.42 3.12 6.39
CA PHE A 150 -1.25 2.26 6.49
C PHE A 150 -0.47 2.28 5.18
N VAL A 151 0.87 2.32 5.29
CA VAL A 151 1.79 2.24 4.16
C VAL A 151 2.78 1.10 4.41
N TYR A 152 2.87 0.18 3.45
CA TYR A 152 3.85 -0.90 3.41
C TYR A 152 4.69 -0.78 2.15
N GLY A 153 6.01 -0.92 2.27
CA GLY A 153 6.92 -0.83 1.13
C GLY A 153 8.03 -1.88 1.20
N THR A 154 8.45 -2.36 0.04
CA THR A 154 9.65 -3.20 -0.13
C THR A 154 10.42 -2.73 -1.35
N ASP A 155 11.74 -2.54 -1.22
CA ASP A 155 12.67 -2.15 -2.31
C ASP A 155 13.93 -3.01 -2.21
N ASN A 156 14.26 -3.70 -3.31
CA ASN A 156 15.36 -4.63 -3.45
C ASN A 156 16.42 -4.04 -4.40
N THR A 157 17.49 -3.47 -3.84
CA THR A 157 18.60 -2.96 -4.63
C THR A 157 19.65 -4.06 -4.88
N SER A 158 19.82 -4.45 -6.16
CA SER A 158 20.87 -5.39 -6.59
C SER A 158 22.22 -4.72 -6.87
N THR A 159 23.32 -5.42 -6.55
CA THR A 159 24.70 -4.98 -6.86
C THR A 159 24.99 -4.87 -8.37
N ALA A 160 25.91 -3.97 -8.76
CA ALA A 160 26.21 -3.64 -10.16
C ALA A 160 26.56 -4.84 -11.05
N GLY A 161 27.25 -5.86 -10.50
CA GLY A 161 27.60 -7.08 -11.24
C GLY A 161 26.38 -7.93 -11.66
N ARG A 162 25.24 -7.82 -10.96
CA ARG A 162 24.02 -8.57 -11.29
C ARG A 162 23.10 -7.87 -12.29
N LYS A 163 23.12 -6.55 -12.43
CA LYS A 163 22.32 -5.85 -13.45
C LYS A 163 22.62 -6.39 -14.86
N TRP A 164 23.90 -6.74 -15.10
CA TRP A 164 24.36 -7.39 -16.32
C TRP A 164 23.90 -8.85 -16.46
N VAL A 165 23.82 -9.61 -15.37
CA VAL A 165 23.42 -11.04 -15.38
C VAL A 165 21.89 -11.20 -15.46
N ALA A 166 21.10 -10.35 -14.79
CA ALA A 166 19.64 -10.35 -14.89
C ALA A 166 19.18 -9.96 -16.30
N ALA A 167 19.88 -9.02 -16.95
CA ALA A 167 19.67 -8.68 -18.36
C ALA A 167 20.05 -9.84 -19.31
N ALA A 168 20.98 -10.71 -18.91
CA ALA A 168 21.42 -11.86 -19.69
C ALA A 168 20.61 -13.15 -19.45
N ASN A 169 19.98 -13.31 -18.28
CA ASN A 169 19.28 -14.53 -17.84
C ASN A 169 17.78 -14.31 -17.58
N LEU A 170 17.03 -13.86 -18.60
CA LEU A 170 15.57 -14.01 -18.77
C LEU A 170 14.66 -14.07 -17.50
N GLY A 171 14.94 -13.28 -16.45
CA GLY A 171 14.04 -13.13 -15.28
C GLY A 171 13.83 -14.36 -14.38
N LEU A 172 14.71 -15.36 -14.37
CA LEU A 172 14.47 -16.64 -13.66
C LEU A 172 14.72 -16.65 -12.15
N VAL A 173 15.02 -15.51 -11.52
CA VAL A 173 15.21 -15.46 -10.06
C VAL A 173 14.37 -14.34 -9.46
N ASP A 174 13.27 -14.75 -8.85
CA ASP A 174 12.32 -13.90 -8.14
C ASP A 174 12.87 -13.62 -6.73
N TYR A 175 13.31 -12.39 -6.51
CA TYR A 175 13.88 -11.94 -5.23
C TYR A 175 12.92 -11.07 -4.43
N GLY A 176 11.62 -11.13 -4.76
CA GLY A 176 10.62 -10.21 -4.25
C GLY A 176 10.57 -8.97 -5.15
N TYR A 177 9.37 -8.62 -5.58
CA TYR A 177 9.14 -7.43 -6.37
C TYR A 177 9.20 -6.19 -5.48
N ASP A 178 9.85 -5.14 -5.98
CA ASP A 178 9.68 -3.83 -5.38
C ASP A 178 8.20 -3.51 -5.40
N SER A 179 7.67 -3.16 -4.24
CA SER A 179 6.23 -3.01 -4.08
C SER A 179 5.91 -1.98 -3.03
N MET A 180 4.84 -1.25 -3.29
CA MET A 180 4.21 -0.37 -2.32
C MET A 180 2.75 -0.74 -2.19
N ILE A 181 2.25 -0.75 -0.96
CA ILE A 181 0.85 -0.98 -0.65
C ILE A 181 0.40 0.13 0.28
N MET A 182 -0.74 0.74 -0.03
CA MET A 182 -1.39 1.70 0.84
C MET A 182 -2.82 1.25 1.09
N ALA A 183 -3.29 1.37 2.32
CA ALA A 183 -4.66 1.05 2.65
C ALA A 183 -5.25 2.07 3.63
N LEU A 184 -6.45 2.53 3.31
CA LEU A 184 -7.24 3.43 4.13
C LEU A 184 -8.30 2.59 4.85
N ILE A 185 -8.29 2.64 6.17
CA ILE A 185 -9.14 1.86 7.05
C ILE A 185 -10.09 2.79 7.80
N ASP A 186 -11.36 2.48 7.82
CA ASP A 186 -12.33 3.23 8.61
C ASP A 186 -12.04 3.10 10.11
N ALA A 187 -12.05 4.21 10.84
CA ALA A 187 -11.73 4.21 12.26
C ALA A 187 -12.79 3.51 13.11
N GLU A 188 -14.07 3.61 12.77
CA GLU A 188 -15.16 3.07 13.59
C GLU A 188 -15.34 1.58 13.36
N THR A 189 -15.40 1.16 12.09
CA THR A 189 -15.71 -0.22 11.73
C THR A 189 -14.47 -1.09 11.56
N GLY A 190 -13.33 -0.49 11.26
CA GLY A 190 -12.11 -1.18 10.87
C GLY A 190 -12.13 -1.69 9.43
N ASP A 191 -13.14 -1.34 8.63
CA ASP A 191 -13.26 -1.80 7.25
C ASP A 191 -12.22 -1.15 6.35
N TYR A 192 -11.71 -1.93 5.40
CA TYR A 192 -10.90 -1.38 4.33
C TYR A 192 -11.80 -0.55 3.42
N LEU A 193 -11.51 0.74 3.32
CA LEU A 193 -12.19 1.67 2.43
C LEU A 193 -11.56 1.67 1.04
N TRP A 194 -10.24 1.58 1.01
CA TRP A 194 -9.43 1.64 -0.19
C TRP A 194 -8.11 0.90 0.06
N LEU A 195 -7.67 0.13 -0.93
CA LEU A 195 -6.40 -0.57 -0.96
C LEU A 195 -5.78 -0.40 -2.34
N LYS A 196 -4.58 0.16 -2.37
CA LYS A 196 -3.78 0.35 -3.57
C LYS A 196 -2.49 -0.43 -3.45
N ARG A 197 -2.08 -1.07 -4.54
CA ARG A 197 -0.74 -1.63 -4.71
C ARG A 197 -0.04 -0.92 -5.85
N SER A 198 1.28 -0.78 -5.81
CA SER A 198 2.09 -0.33 -6.95
C SER A 198 1.88 -1.23 -8.17
N ALA A 199 2.13 -0.68 -9.35
CA ALA A 199 2.09 -1.49 -10.56
C ALA A 199 3.15 -2.61 -10.49
N PRO A 200 2.85 -3.82 -10.98
CA PRO A 200 3.86 -4.86 -11.12
C PRO A 200 5.04 -4.35 -11.96
N PHE A 201 6.27 -4.65 -11.54
CA PHE A 201 7.51 -4.31 -12.25
C PHE A 201 7.84 -2.81 -12.36
N GLU A 202 7.22 -1.95 -11.55
CA GLU A 202 7.71 -0.59 -11.41
C GLU A 202 9.08 -0.62 -10.71
N ASN A 203 10.10 -0.01 -11.33
CA ASN A 203 11.41 0.17 -10.69
C ASN A 203 11.26 1.23 -9.59
N LEU A 204 10.76 0.81 -8.44
CA LEU A 204 10.62 1.64 -7.25
C LEU A 204 12.00 1.82 -6.62
N ASN A 205 12.43 3.08 -6.52
CA ASN A 205 13.62 3.45 -5.77
C ASN A 205 13.20 4.36 -4.63
N LEU A 206 12.97 3.77 -3.46
CA LEU A 206 12.46 4.50 -2.29
C LEU A 206 13.51 5.42 -1.66
N ARG A 207 14.73 5.43 -2.20
CA ARG A 207 15.84 6.30 -1.78
C ARG A 207 16.00 7.54 -2.68
N SER A 208 15.24 7.63 -3.77
CA SER A 208 15.25 8.74 -4.72
C SER A 208 14.03 9.62 -4.49
N ALA A 209 14.25 10.89 -4.11
CA ALA A 209 13.16 11.82 -3.85
C ALA A 209 12.20 11.94 -5.05
N THR A 210 12.75 12.05 -6.27
CA THR A 210 11.95 12.15 -7.50
C THR A 210 11.14 10.88 -7.78
N ASP A 211 11.72 9.69 -7.55
CA ASP A 211 10.99 8.44 -7.76
C ASP A 211 9.90 8.25 -6.69
N VAL A 212 10.18 8.62 -5.45
CA VAL A 212 9.21 8.62 -4.35
C VAL A 212 8.03 9.56 -4.63
N GLU A 213 8.29 10.80 -5.04
CA GLU A 213 7.23 11.75 -5.41
C GLU A 213 6.34 11.19 -6.52
N ARG A 214 6.94 10.71 -7.62
CA ARG A 214 6.20 10.09 -8.73
C ARG A 214 5.35 8.91 -8.27
N THR A 215 5.92 8.07 -7.40
CA THR A 215 5.24 6.88 -6.86
C THR A 215 4.06 7.30 -6.01
N VAL A 216 4.24 8.25 -5.09
CA VAL A 216 3.16 8.74 -4.23
C VAL A 216 2.04 9.36 -5.06
N GLU A 217 2.36 10.18 -6.06
CA GLU A 217 1.35 10.72 -6.99
C GLU A 217 0.51 9.60 -7.64
N TRP A 218 1.19 8.57 -8.15
CA TRP A 218 0.51 7.42 -8.73
C TRP A 218 -0.33 6.65 -7.72
N MET A 219 0.21 6.43 -6.52
CA MET A 219 -0.48 5.70 -5.44
C MET A 219 -1.74 6.44 -5.00
N PHE A 220 -1.78 7.77 -5.06
CA PHE A 220 -2.94 8.58 -4.67
C PHE A 220 -3.84 9.01 -5.84
N ALA A 221 -3.59 8.53 -7.07
CA ALA A 221 -4.33 8.96 -8.26
C ALA A 221 -5.85 8.69 -8.20
N ASP A 222 -6.29 7.72 -7.40
CA ASP A 222 -7.69 7.34 -7.18
C ASP A 222 -8.11 7.41 -5.70
N PHE A 223 -7.34 8.16 -4.90
CA PHE A 223 -7.61 8.36 -3.48
C PHE A 223 -8.71 9.39 -3.24
N SER A 224 -8.81 10.40 -4.09
CA SER A 224 -10.00 11.25 -4.12
C SER A 224 -11.14 10.41 -4.70
N ALA A 225 -12.34 10.50 -4.13
CA ALA A 225 -13.50 9.86 -4.75
C ALA A 225 -13.58 10.32 -6.22
N PRO A 226 -13.78 9.41 -7.20
CA PRO A 226 -13.95 9.85 -8.58
C PRO A 226 -15.09 10.86 -8.61
N ALA A 227 -14.87 11.98 -9.30
CA ALA A 227 -15.93 12.95 -9.52
C ALA A 227 -17.13 12.22 -10.15
N PRO A 228 -18.37 12.51 -9.70
CA PRO A 228 -19.58 11.83 -10.16
C PRO A 228 -19.78 11.93 -11.67
#